data_AF-A0A525JMY5-F1
#
_entry.id   AF-A0A525JMY5-F1
#
_cell.length_a   1.000
_cell.length_b   1.000
_cell.length_c   1.000
_cell.angle_alpha   90.00
_cell.angle_beta   90.00
_cell.angle_gamma   90.00
#
_symmetry.space_group_name_H-M   'P 1'
#
loop_
_entity.id
_entity.type
_entity.pdbx_description
1 polymer ?
#
loop_
_entity_poly.entity_id
_entity_poly.type
_entity_poly.pdbx_seq_one_letter_code
_entity_poly.pdbx_strand_id
1 'polypeptide(L)'
;MHGRSFAKDIAELSLFLDLTEPSAASGHLEAATAEVAHDRRIPATTLKRCASEARALIEHAYESGVIGQIQARAEGSEWSLRSELSAWLDETSLTAVLKQRALRLNRSRGGRPPSQTRTLRAVEELVAFARAGRPDAMDELRSIRALVVASEA
;
A
#
# COMPACT_ATOMS: atom_id res chain seq x y z
N MET A 1 -7.35 25.13 5.16
CA MET A 1 -6.45 23.96 5.19
C MET A 1 -5.95 23.68 3.78
N HIS A 2 -4.78 24.21 3.39
CA HIS A 2 -4.18 23.95 2.08
C HIS A 2 -2.82 23.30 2.33
N GLY A 3 -2.69 21.98 2.10
CA GLY A 3 -1.40 21.27 2.24
C GLY A 3 -1.44 19.81 2.69
N ARG A 4 -2.58 19.32 3.22
CA ARG A 4 -2.75 17.92 3.61
C ARG A 4 -2.82 17.02 2.37
N SER A 5 -2.09 15.91 2.38
CA SER A 5 -2.06 14.99 1.24
C SER A 5 -3.37 14.20 1.15
N PHE A 6 -3.81 13.90 -0.08
CA PHE A 6 -5.02 13.10 -0.30
C PHE A 6 -4.96 11.72 0.38
N ALA A 7 -3.77 11.13 0.51
CA ALA A 7 -3.58 9.88 1.22
C ALA A 7 -3.96 9.98 2.72
N LYS A 8 -3.69 11.12 3.36
CA LYS A 8 -4.09 11.36 4.76
C LYS A 8 -5.60 11.56 4.87
N ASP A 9 -6.21 12.28 3.91
CA ASP A 9 -7.68 12.46 3.87
C ASP A 9 -8.39 11.10 3.72
N ILE A 10 -7.91 10.24 2.82
CA ILE A 10 -8.45 8.87 2.64
C ILE A 10 -8.24 8.01 3.90
N ALA A 11 -7.05 8.08 4.51
CA ALA A 11 -6.74 7.31 5.71
C ALA A 11 -7.59 7.74 6.90
N GLU A 12 -7.82 9.05 7.08
CA GLU A 12 -8.67 9.59 8.15
C GLU A 12 -10.09 9.04 8.05
N LEU A 13 -10.70 9.17 6.87
CA LEU A 13 -12.07 8.73 6.66
C LEU A 13 -12.21 7.21 6.78
N SER A 14 -11.27 6.44 6.23
CA SER A 14 -11.27 4.98 6.37
C SER A 14 -11.15 4.56 7.83
N LEU A 15 -10.22 5.15 8.60
CA LEU A 15 -10.05 4.83 10.02
C LEU A 15 -11.25 5.26 10.85
N PHE A 16 -11.88 6.39 10.51
CA PHE A 16 -13.09 6.83 11.17
C PHE A 16 -14.21 5.80 10.99
N LEU A 17 -14.49 5.40 9.75
CA LEU A 17 -15.50 4.38 9.43
C LEU A 17 -15.18 3.04 10.09
N ASP A 18 -13.92 2.60 10.11
CA ASP A 18 -13.49 1.37 10.77
C ASP A 18 -13.81 1.38 12.29
N LEU A 19 -13.77 2.55 12.92
CA LEU A 19 -13.95 2.69 14.37
C LEU A 19 -15.39 2.98 14.78
N THR A 20 -16.20 3.59 13.90
CA THR A 20 -17.61 3.90 14.17
C THR A 20 -18.57 2.85 13.60
N GLU A 21 -18.20 2.16 12.52
CA GLU A 21 -19.05 1.21 11.79
C GLU A 21 -18.39 -0.17 11.59
N PRO A 22 -17.93 -0.86 12.65
CA PRO A 22 -17.13 -2.08 12.52
C PRO A 22 -17.83 -3.24 11.80
N SER A 23 -19.17 -3.22 11.69
CA SER A 23 -19.95 -4.21 10.93
C SER A 23 -19.77 -4.13 9.41
N ALA A 24 -19.25 -3.01 8.89
CA ALA A 24 -19.07 -2.77 7.46
C ALA A 24 -17.58 -2.73 7.02
N ALA A 25 -16.65 -3.17 7.89
CA ALA A 25 -15.20 -3.07 7.71
C ALA A 25 -14.65 -3.53 6.34
N SER A 26 -15.33 -4.50 5.71
CA SER A 26 -15.07 -4.89 4.32
C SER A 26 -15.54 -3.80 3.34
N GLY A 27 -14.66 -2.84 3.03
CA GLY A 27 -14.88 -1.86 1.96
C GLY A 27 -14.71 -0.40 2.37
N HIS A 28 -14.38 -0.11 3.63
CA HIS A 28 -14.24 1.27 4.10
C HIS A 28 -13.14 2.04 3.39
N LEU A 29 -12.03 1.39 3.02
CA LEU A 29 -10.97 2.05 2.26
C LEU A 29 -11.46 2.41 0.85
N GLU A 30 -12.20 1.53 0.19
CA GLU A 30 -12.78 1.76 -1.13
C GLU A 30 -13.82 2.90 -1.07
N ALA A 31 -14.69 2.89 -0.06
CA ALA A 31 -15.67 3.95 0.17
C ALA A 31 -15.00 5.31 0.43
N ALA A 32 -14.04 5.36 1.35
CA ALA A 32 -13.28 6.57 1.67
C ALA A 32 -12.49 7.09 0.46
N THR A 33 -11.91 6.18 -0.33
CA THR A 33 -11.19 6.53 -1.56
C THR A 33 -12.13 7.16 -2.58
N ALA A 34 -13.33 6.61 -2.76
CA ALA A 34 -14.33 7.13 -3.70
C ALA A 34 -14.84 8.51 -3.27
N GLU A 35 -15.16 8.68 -1.98
CA GLU A 35 -15.64 9.94 -1.41
C GLU A 35 -14.60 11.05 -1.56
N VAL A 36 -13.37 10.82 -1.10
CA VAL A 36 -12.30 11.83 -1.19
C VAL A 36 -11.93 12.14 -2.65
N ALA A 37 -11.95 11.13 -3.54
CA ALA A 37 -11.71 11.35 -4.97
C ALA A 37 -12.76 12.28 -5.59
N HIS A 38 -14.02 12.10 -5.23
CA HIS A 38 -15.13 12.94 -5.69
C HIS A 38 -14.99 14.37 -5.16
N ASP A 39 -14.87 14.53 -3.85
CA ASP A 39 -14.84 15.84 -3.17
C ASP A 39 -13.64 16.68 -3.59
N ARG A 40 -12.46 16.05 -3.70
CA ARG A 40 -11.20 16.74 -4.03
C ARG A 40 -10.87 16.71 -5.52
N ARG A 41 -11.73 16.10 -6.35
CA ARG A 41 -11.55 15.95 -7.81
C ARG A 41 -10.19 15.37 -8.18
N ILE A 42 -9.80 14.28 -7.52
CA ILE A 42 -8.48 13.66 -7.69
C ILE A 42 -8.44 12.93 -9.04
N PRO A 43 -7.41 13.15 -9.88
CA PRO A 43 -7.23 12.37 -11.11
C PRO A 43 -7.07 10.87 -10.84
N ALA A 44 -7.67 10.02 -11.67
CA ALA A 44 -7.62 8.57 -11.53
C ALA A 44 -6.18 8.01 -11.51
N THR A 45 -5.25 8.66 -12.23
CA THR A 45 -3.82 8.31 -12.26
C THR A 45 -3.13 8.53 -10.90
N THR A 46 -3.59 9.52 -10.13
CA THR A 46 -3.09 9.83 -8.79
C THR A 46 -3.78 8.99 -7.72
N LEU A 47 -5.04 8.62 -7.94
CA LEU A 47 -5.87 7.92 -6.95
C LEU A 47 -5.28 6.57 -6.51
N LYS A 48 -4.77 5.76 -7.45
CA LYS A 48 -4.13 4.47 -7.12
C LYS A 48 -2.94 4.64 -6.18
N ARG A 49 -2.14 5.70 -6.38
CA ARG A 49 -1.01 6.02 -5.51
C ARG A 49 -1.51 6.45 -4.13
N CYS A 50 -2.48 7.37 -4.07
CA CYS A 50 -3.02 7.85 -2.81
C CYS A 50 -3.69 6.74 -1.99
N ALA A 51 -4.43 5.82 -2.62
CA ALA A 51 -5.03 4.67 -1.93
C ALA A 51 -3.96 3.71 -1.37
N SER A 52 -2.86 3.49 -2.10
CA SER A 52 -1.73 2.68 -1.62
C SER A 52 -1.00 3.34 -0.44
N GLU A 53 -0.82 4.67 -0.49
CA GLU A 53 -0.24 5.47 0.57
C GLU A 53 -1.14 5.52 1.81
N ALA A 54 -2.47 5.67 1.63
CA ALA A 54 -3.46 5.61 2.69
C ALA A 54 -3.44 4.25 3.41
N ARG A 55 -3.40 3.15 2.64
CA ARG A 55 -3.26 1.80 3.20
C ARG A 55 -2.01 1.66 4.06
N ALA A 56 -0.89 2.28 3.66
CA ALA A 56 0.34 2.28 4.47
C ALA A 56 0.16 3.02 5.80
N LEU A 57 -0.57 4.14 5.82
CA LEU A 57 -0.89 4.88 7.03
C LEU A 57 -1.81 4.10 7.95
N ILE A 58 -2.84 3.45 7.40
CA ILE A 58 -3.78 2.61 8.15
C ILE A 58 -3.05 1.43 8.81
N GLU A 59 -2.25 0.68 8.05
CA GLU A 59 -1.41 -0.40 8.58
C GLU A 59 -0.53 0.11 9.73
N HIS A 60 0.12 1.26 9.56
CA HIS A 60 0.96 1.87 10.58
C HIS A 60 0.18 2.27 11.84
N ALA A 61 -1.05 2.75 11.70
CA ALA A 61 -1.90 3.13 12.83
C ALA A 61 -2.20 1.91 13.72
N TYR A 62 -2.59 0.79 13.11
CA TYR A 62 -2.86 -0.45 13.84
C TYR A 62 -1.61 -1.05 14.47
N GLU A 63 -0.50 -1.11 13.73
CA GLU A 63 0.75 -1.72 14.23
C GLU A 63 1.41 -0.92 15.35
N SER A 64 1.27 0.41 15.34
CA SER A 64 1.82 1.27 16.40
C SER A 64 0.96 1.28 17.67
N GLY A 65 -0.28 0.75 17.60
CA GLY A 65 -1.24 0.77 18.71
C GLY A 65 -1.85 2.15 18.98
N VAL A 66 -1.59 3.14 18.13
CA VAL A 66 -2.10 4.51 18.33
C VAL A 66 -3.62 4.59 18.27
N ILE A 67 -4.28 3.68 17.54
CA ILE A 67 -5.74 3.60 17.45
C ILE A 67 -6.38 3.45 18.83
N GLY A 68 -5.85 2.55 19.68
CA GLY A 68 -6.38 2.37 21.04
C GLY A 68 -6.21 3.62 21.90
N GLN A 69 -5.11 4.36 21.72
CA GLN A 69 -4.86 5.62 22.44
C GLN A 69 -5.81 6.72 21.98
N ILE A 70 -6.02 6.84 20.67
CA ILE A 70 -6.95 7.80 20.07
C ILE A 70 -8.39 7.52 20.53
N GLN A 71 -8.83 6.27 20.50
CA GLN A 71 -10.16 5.88 20.99
C GLN A 71 -10.34 6.20 22.48
N ALA A 72 -9.31 5.94 23.30
CA ALA A 72 -9.35 6.27 24.72
C ALA A 72 -9.47 7.78 24.97
N ARG A 73 -8.72 8.61 24.24
CA ARG A 73 -8.79 10.08 24.34
C ARG A 73 -10.08 10.66 23.78
N ALA A 74 -10.68 10.01 22.79
CA ALA A 74 -11.92 10.45 22.18
C ALA A 74 -13.13 10.24 23.10
N GLU A 75 -13.04 9.38 24.12
CA GLU A 75 -14.08 9.13 25.12
C GLU A 75 -15.45 8.79 24.50
N GLY A 76 -15.46 8.12 23.33
CA GLY A 76 -16.68 7.75 22.61
C GLY A 76 -17.34 8.87 21.80
N SER A 77 -16.78 10.07 21.75
CA SER A 77 -17.24 11.17 20.91
C SER A 77 -16.70 11.04 19.49
N GLU A 78 -17.57 10.98 18.48
CA GLU A 78 -17.18 10.93 17.06
C GLU A 78 -16.43 12.19 16.62
N TRP A 79 -16.84 13.36 17.10
CA TRP A 79 -16.16 14.61 16.78
C TRP A 79 -14.72 14.61 17.34
N SER A 80 -14.58 14.17 18.60
CA SER A 80 -13.28 14.07 19.25
C SER A 80 -12.40 13.02 18.55
N LEU A 81 -12.99 11.88 18.18
CA LEU A 81 -12.32 10.83 17.42
C LEU A 81 -11.75 11.36 16.11
N ARG A 82 -12.57 12.08 15.33
CA ARG A 82 -12.13 12.68 14.07
C ARG A 82 -11.03 13.72 14.28
N SER A 83 -11.16 14.57 15.30
CA SER A 83 -10.15 15.58 15.64
C SER A 83 -8.80 14.93 15.99
N GLU A 84 -8.82 13.89 16.83
CA GLU A 84 -7.63 13.14 17.25
C GLU A 84 -6.97 12.39 16.08
N LEU A 85 -7.76 11.73 15.23
CA LEU A 85 -7.28 11.09 14.00
C LEU A 85 -6.64 12.12 13.06
N SER A 86 -7.29 13.27 12.87
CA SER A 86 -6.78 14.34 12.02
C SER A 86 -5.42 14.85 12.53
N ALA A 87 -5.31 15.15 13.82
CA ALA A 87 -4.09 15.65 14.44
C ALA A 87 -2.94 14.64 14.30
N TRP A 88 -3.18 13.38 14.65
CA TRP A 88 -2.18 12.32 14.52
C TRP A 88 -1.72 12.14 13.06
N LEU A 89 -2.65 12.15 12.11
CA LEU A 89 -2.31 12.03 10.69
C LEU A 89 -1.50 13.22 10.20
N ASP A 90 -1.81 14.45 10.63
CA ASP A 90 -1.06 15.65 10.25
C ASP A 90 0.39 15.60 10.75
N GLU A 91 0.60 15.16 11.99
CA GLU A 91 1.93 14.98 12.59
C GLU A 91 2.70 13.79 11.99
N THR A 92 1.99 12.78 11.48
CA THR A 92 2.61 11.58 10.90
C THR A 92 3.30 11.89 9.56
N SER A 93 4.60 11.57 9.50
CA SER A 93 5.39 11.69 8.27
C SER A 93 5.11 10.53 7.32
N LEU A 94 4.32 10.79 6.26
CA LEU A 94 4.02 9.80 5.23
C LEU A 94 5.30 9.20 4.62
N THR A 95 6.33 10.02 4.38
CA THR A 95 7.60 9.53 3.83
C THR A 95 8.28 8.53 4.76
N ALA A 96 8.24 8.76 6.08
CA ALA A 96 8.81 7.83 7.05
C ALA A 96 8.03 6.51 7.08
N VAL A 97 6.70 6.57 7.08
CA VAL A 97 5.83 5.38 7.05
C VAL A 97 6.08 4.54 5.79
N LEU A 98 6.16 5.17 4.62
CA LEU A 98 6.44 4.46 3.37
C LEU A 98 7.82 3.80 3.37
N LYS A 99 8.84 4.46 3.93
CA LYS A 99 10.19 3.87 4.08
C LYS A 99 10.15 2.66 5.01
N GLN A 100 9.48 2.75 6.16
CA GLN A 100 9.35 1.65 7.10
C GLN A 100 8.61 0.45 6.46
N ARG A 101 7.49 0.72 5.77
CA ARG A 101 6.72 -0.30 5.05
C ARG A 101 7.57 -0.98 3.97
N ALA A 102 8.32 -0.22 3.18
CA ALA A 102 9.23 -0.78 2.18
C ALA A 102 10.33 -1.65 2.82
N LEU A 103 10.91 -1.24 3.94
CA LEU A 103 11.90 -2.03 4.69
C LEU A 103 11.31 -3.34 5.23
N ARG A 104 10.05 -3.34 5.70
CA ARG A 104 9.36 -4.56 6.15
C ARG A 104 9.08 -5.50 5.00
N LEU A 105 8.53 -4.99 3.89
CA LEU A 105 8.25 -5.79 2.70
C LEU A 105 9.53 -6.40 2.10
N ASN A 106 10.63 -5.64 2.12
CA ASN A 106 11.93 -6.16 1.71
C ASN A 106 12.47 -7.22 2.67
N ARG A 107 12.25 -7.10 3.98
CA ARG A 107 12.68 -8.12 4.96
C ARG A 107 11.83 -9.39 4.90
N SER A 108 10.51 -9.27 4.76
CA SER A 108 9.60 -10.43 4.69
C SER A 108 9.72 -11.21 3.37
N ARG A 109 10.15 -10.56 2.28
CA ARG A 109 10.39 -11.19 0.98
C ARG A 109 11.86 -11.56 0.71
N GLY A 110 12.70 -11.53 1.74
CA GLY A 110 14.11 -11.93 1.63
C GLY A 110 14.95 -10.95 0.82
N GLY A 111 15.15 -9.75 1.37
CA GLY A 111 15.99 -8.68 0.81
C GLY A 111 15.47 -8.12 -0.52
N ARG A 112 15.95 -6.91 -0.87
CA ARG A 112 15.95 -6.50 -2.28
C ARG A 112 17.13 -7.25 -2.91
N PRO A 113 16.90 -8.24 -3.79
CA PRO A 113 18.01 -8.82 -4.52
C PRO A 113 18.61 -7.70 -5.39
N PRO A 114 19.95 -7.55 -5.52
CA PRO A 114 20.52 -6.70 -6.56
C PRO A 114 19.79 -6.87 -7.91
N SER A 115 19.72 -5.85 -8.75
CA SER A 115 18.94 -5.89 -10.01
C SER A 115 19.23 -7.14 -10.88
N GLN A 116 20.47 -7.64 -10.81
CA GLN A 116 20.87 -8.92 -11.39
C GLN A 116 20.13 -10.12 -10.79
N THR A 117 19.97 -10.20 -9.47
CA THR A 117 19.25 -11.30 -8.80
C THR A 117 17.74 -11.20 -8.94
N ARG A 118 17.16 -10.03 -9.24
CA ARG A 118 15.72 -9.94 -9.61
C ARG A 118 15.45 -10.58 -10.96
N THR A 119 16.33 -10.30 -11.94
CA THR A 119 16.24 -10.89 -13.28
C THR A 119 16.50 -12.39 -13.21
N LEU A 120 17.52 -12.81 -12.46
CA LEU A 120 17.80 -14.23 -12.22
C LEU A 120 16.64 -14.95 -11.51
N ARG A 121 16.05 -14.37 -10.46
CA ARG A 121 14.89 -14.98 -9.78
C ARG A 121 13.66 -15.09 -10.68
N ALA A 122 13.39 -14.09 -11.52
CA ALA A 122 12.29 -14.16 -12.48
C ALA A 122 12.51 -15.28 -13.51
N VAL A 123 13.75 -15.48 -13.95
CA VAL A 123 14.12 -16.60 -14.82
C VAL A 123 14.03 -17.95 -14.09
N GLU A 124 14.46 -18.03 -12.82
CA GLU A 124 14.34 -19.22 -11.98
C GLU A 124 12.87 -19.63 -11.76
N GLU A 125 11.98 -18.66 -11.50
CA GLU A 125 10.54 -18.86 -11.38
C GLU A 125 9.94 -19.36 -12.71
N LEU A 126 10.31 -18.75 -13.84
CA LEU A 126 9.90 -19.20 -15.18
C LEU A 126 10.38 -20.64 -15.46
N VAL A 127 11.60 -21.01 -15.06
CA VAL A 127 12.12 -22.38 -15.17
C VAL A 127 11.31 -23.35 -14.30
N ALA A 128 10.92 -22.96 -13.09
CA ALA A 128 10.07 -23.78 -12.24
C ALA A 128 8.67 -24.00 -12.86
N PHE A 129 8.05 -22.96 -13.42
CA PHE A 129 6.76 -23.06 -14.09
C PHE A 129 6.82 -23.89 -15.38
N ALA A 130 7.89 -23.74 -16.15
CA ALA A 130 8.17 -24.56 -17.32
C ALA A 130 8.31 -26.05 -16.96
N ARG A 131 9.05 -26.37 -15.89
CA ARG A 131 9.16 -27.75 -15.37
C ARG A 131 7.83 -28.31 -14.89
N ALA A 132 6.93 -27.45 -14.41
CA ALA A 132 5.57 -27.81 -14.04
C ALA A 132 4.61 -27.92 -15.27
N GLY A 133 5.11 -27.78 -16.49
CA GLY A 133 4.34 -27.99 -17.72
C GLY A 133 3.49 -26.81 -18.17
N ARG A 134 3.76 -25.59 -17.68
CA ARG A 134 3.07 -24.36 -18.15
C ARG A 134 3.64 -23.96 -19.53
N PRO A 135 2.82 -23.96 -20.60
CA PRO A 135 3.30 -23.67 -21.96
C PRO A 135 3.83 -22.23 -22.12
N ASP A 136 3.13 -21.25 -21.54
CA ASP A 136 3.50 -19.83 -21.63
C ASP A 136 4.90 -19.55 -21.04
N ALA A 137 5.25 -20.23 -19.96
CA ALA A 137 6.56 -20.10 -19.32
C ALA A 137 7.69 -20.69 -20.19
N MET A 138 7.42 -21.75 -20.95
CA MET A 138 8.39 -22.34 -21.88
C MET A 138 8.66 -21.44 -23.08
N ASP A 139 7.64 -20.79 -23.61
CA ASP A 139 7.78 -19.87 -24.75
C ASP A 139 8.50 -18.58 -24.34
N GLU A 140 8.27 -18.10 -23.13
CA GLU A 140 8.97 -16.95 -22.56
C GLU A 140 10.46 -17.26 -22.32
N LEU A 141 10.79 -18.47 -21.81
CA LEU A 141 12.19 -18.91 -21.69
C LEU A 141 12.91 -19.03 -23.03
N ARG A 142 12.24 -19.49 -24.10
CA ARG A 142 12.82 -19.52 -25.45
C ARG A 142 13.10 -18.11 -25.97
N SER A 143 12.20 -17.17 -25.71
CA SER A 143 12.35 -15.76 -26.10
C SER A 143 13.53 -15.09 -25.38
N ILE A 144 13.67 -15.34 -24.07
CA ILE A 144 14.81 -14.85 -23.28
C ILE A 144 16.13 -15.44 -23.81
N ARG A 145 16.18 -16.73 -24.11
CA ARG A 145 17.37 -17.37 -24.68
C ARG A 145 17.77 -16.78 -26.02
N ALA A 146 16.82 -16.49 -26.90
CA ALA A 146 17.09 -15.86 -28.20
C ALA A 146 17.70 -14.45 -28.04
N LEU A 147 17.22 -13.66 -27.07
CA LEU A 147 17.75 -12.34 -26.78
C LEU A 147 19.19 -12.37 -26.25
N VAL A 148 19.52 -13.34 -25.38
CA VAL A 148 20.89 -13.50 -24.86
C VAL A 148 21.86 -13.89 -25.98
N VAL A 149 21.50 -14.87 -26.81
CA VAL A 149 22.34 -15.32 -27.94
C VAL A 149 22.57 -14.19 -28.96
N ALA A 150 21.56 -13.35 -29.22
CA ALA A 150 21.69 -12.20 -30.10
C ALA A 150 22.55 -11.05 -29.52
N SER A 151 22.77 -11.04 -28.20
CA SER A 151 23.59 -10.00 -27.53
C SER A 151 25.07 -10.37 -27.40
N GLU A 152 25.43 -11.63 -27.67
CA GLU A 152 26.81 -12.15 -27.62
C GLU A 152 27.45 -12.28 -29.02
N ALA A 153 26.70 -11.96 -30.08
CA ALA A 153 27.14 -11.93 -31.48
C ALA A 153 27.50 -10.51 -31.93
#